data_AF-L1MCM4-F1
#
_entry.id   AF-L1MCM4-F1
#
_cell.length_a   1.000
_cell.length_b   1.000
_cell.length_c   1.000
_cell.angle_alpha   90.00
_cell.angle_beta   90.00
_cell.angle_gamma   90.00
#
_symmetry.space_group_name_H-M   'P 1'
#
loop_
_entity.id
_entity.type
_entity.pdbx_description
1 polymer ?
#
loop_
_entity_poly.entity_id
_entity_poly.type
_entity_poly.pdbx_seq_one_letter_code
_entity_poly.pdbx_strand_id
1 'polypeptide(L)'
;MIMFNLKLKALLLMLITSFYSCSEDKAEYTATFPEFVGFQAKNLVENADLKAGQPFVVSAIEAKQGKHLYQVHYYWTVAPADNSSQRYISSRVYDEKAKEATDTITVQESGNYRITMIATYDVAGIGNGQIPIARRLPNNGGDISYKASTLKYVVTLTKVFRVLD
;
A
#
# COMPACT_ATOMS: atom_id res chain seq x y z
N MET A 1 -50.54 11.97 -51.57
CA MET A 1 -51.10 11.28 -50.39
C MET A 1 -50.46 9.89 -50.32
N ILE A 2 -49.32 9.77 -49.59
CA ILE A 2 -49.13 8.90 -48.40
C ILE A 2 -49.64 7.47 -48.70
N MET A 3 -48.84 6.40 -48.78
CA MET A 3 -48.08 5.81 -47.67
C MET A 3 -47.06 4.79 -48.22
N PHE A 4 -45.80 5.21 -48.39
CA PHE A 4 -44.71 4.25 -48.56
C PHE A 4 -44.34 3.68 -47.19
N ASN A 5 -44.73 2.43 -46.98
CA ASN A 5 -44.12 1.44 -46.10
C ASN A 5 -43.80 1.86 -44.65
N LEU A 6 -44.84 1.87 -43.81
CA LEU A 6 -44.72 1.96 -42.35
C LEU A 6 -44.00 0.75 -41.71
N LYS A 7 -43.81 -0.36 -42.44
CA LYS A 7 -43.18 -1.58 -41.91
C LYS A 7 -41.66 -1.64 -42.06
N LEU A 8 -41.05 -0.79 -42.89
CA LEU A 8 -39.60 -0.84 -43.14
C LEU A 8 -38.80 0.00 -42.13
N LYS A 9 -39.43 1.00 -41.49
CA LYS A 9 -38.75 1.86 -40.50
C LYS A 9 -38.69 1.28 -39.09
N ALA A 10 -39.49 0.26 -38.79
CA ALA A 10 -39.48 -0.40 -37.48
C ALA A 10 -38.37 -1.47 -37.35
N LEU A 11 -37.83 -1.96 -38.46
CA LEU A 11 -36.83 -3.04 -38.44
C LEU A 11 -35.39 -2.54 -38.30
N LEU A 12 -35.10 -1.29 -38.68
CA LEU A 12 -33.74 -0.72 -38.63
C LEU A 12 -33.34 -0.20 -37.24
N LEU A 13 -34.29 -0.08 -36.30
CA LEU A 13 -34.03 0.48 -34.96
C LEU A 13 -33.66 -0.58 -33.90
N MET A 14 -33.65 -1.88 -34.25
CA MET A 14 -33.29 -2.97 -33.32
C MET A 14 -31.80 -3.36 -33.37
N LEU A 15 -30.94 -2.63 -34.10
CA LEU A 15 -29.56 -3.06 -34.36
C LEU A 15 -28.46 -2.29 -33.59
N ILE A 16 -28.79 -1.51 -32.55
CA ILE A 16 -27.78 -0.68 -31.83
C ILE A 16 -27.73 -0.98 -30.31
N THR A 17 -28.37 -2.05 -29.81
CA THR A 17 -28.26 -2.41 -28.38
C THR A 17 -27.12 -3.37 -28.06
N SER A 18 -26.20 -3.61 -29.00
CA SER A 18 -24.90 -4.22 -28.69
C SER A 18 -23.99 -3.19 -28.04
N PHE A 19 -24.36 -2.69 -26.86
CA PHE A 19 -23.35 -2.28 -25.89
C PHE A 19 -22.56 -3.55 -25.59
N TYR A 20 -21.48 -3.77 -26.34
CA TYR A 20 -20.38 -4.59 -25.87
C TYR A 20 -20.02 -4.01 -24.51
N SER A 21 -20.47 -4.69 -23.46
CA SER A 21 -19.92 -4.53 -22.14
C SER A 21 -18.44 -4.84 -22.28
N CYS A 22 -17.60 -3.81 -22.41
CA CYS A 22 -16.15 -3.86 -22.23
C CYS A 22 -15.89 -4.32 -20.78
N SER A 23 -16.04 -5.62 -20.52
CA SER A 23 -15.79 -6.22 -19.21
C SER A 23 -14.46 -6.97 -19.14
N GLU A 24 -13.85 -7.31 -20.28
CA GLU A 24 -12.60 -8.08 -20.30
C GLU A 24 -11.35 -7.21 -20.11
N ASP A 25 -11.30 -6.01 -20.70
CA ASP A 25 -10.11 -5.14 -20.61
C ASP A 25 -9.84 -4.60 -19.19
N LYS A 26 -10.84 -4.56 -18.31
CA LYS A 26 -10.70 -3.88 -17.02
C LYS A 26 -9.77 -4.62 -16.05
N ALA A 27 -9.75 -5.95 -16.08
CA ALA A 27 -9.01 -6.73 -15.10
C ALA A 27 -7.49 -6.57 -15.25
N GLU A 28 -7.00 -6.49 -16.49
CA GLU A 28 -5.57 -6.36 -16.78
C GLU A 28 -4.98 -5.06 -16.23
N TYR A 29 -5.72 -3.94 -16.33
CA TYR A 29 -5.28 -2.61 -15.89
C TYR A 29 -5.74 -2.25 -14.47
N THR A 30 -6.38 -3.17 -13.75
CA THR A 30 -6.88 -2.91 -12.40
C THR A 30 -5.73 -2.82 -11.41
N ALA A 31 -5.59 -1.67 -10.75
CA ALA A 31 -4.57 -1.46 -9.74
C ALA A 31 -4.83 -2.31 -8.49
N THR A 32 -3.77 -2.89 -7.93
CA THR A 32 -3.87 -3.75 -6.74
C THR A 32 -2.92 -3.28 -5.66
N PHE A 33 -3.33 -3.48 -4.40
CA PHE A 33 -2.48 -3.19 -3.24
C PHE A 33 -1.27 -4.14 -3.20
N PRO A 34 -0.11 -3.67 -2.72
CA PRO A 34 0.95 -4.57 -2.28
C PRO A 34 0.51 -5.42 -1.10
N GLU A 35 1.07 -6.62 -1.01
CA GLU A 35 0.84 -7.55 0.09
C GLU A 35 2.03 -7.55 1.04
N PHE A 36 1.82 -7.14 2.29
CA PHE A 36 2.83 -7.12 3.33
C PHE A 36 2.75 -8.35 4.23
N VAL A 37 3.91 -8.86 4.65
CA VAL A 37 4.03 -9.94 5.66
C VAL A 37 4.44 -9.44 7.03
N GLY A 38 4.99 -8.23 7.15
CA GLY A 38 5.18 -7.63 8.46
C GLY A 38 6.17 -6.48 8.53
N PHE A 39 6.30 -5.95 9.74
CA PHE A 39 7.38 -5.11 10.17
C PHE A 39 8.43 -5.93 10.93
N GLN A 40 9.68 -5.75 10.52
CA GLN A 40 10.84 -6.25 11.24
C GLN A 40 11.73 -5.09 11.67
N ALA A 41 12.37 -5.25 12.82
CA ALA A 41 13.41 -4.35 13.29
C ALA A 41 14.67 -5.18 13.49
N LYS A 42 15.81 -4.66 13.06
CA LYS A 42 17.12 -5.27 13.26
C LYS A 42 18.09 -4.21 13.74
N ASN A 43 18.88 -4.54 14.75
CA ASN A 43 20.05 -3.77 15.09
C ASN A 43 21.04 -3.82 13.90
N LEU A 44 21.90 -2.81 13.77
CA LEU A 44 23.00 -2.84 12.79
C LEU A 44 24.01 -3.94 13.10
N VAL A 45 24.06 -4.40 14.35
CA VAL A 45 24.79 -5.60 14.76
C VAL A 45 23.87 -6.82 14.63
N GLU A 46 24.33 -7.83 13.90
CA GLU A 46 23.54 -9.01 13.58
C GLU A 46 23.11 -9.78 14.86
N ASN A 47 21.85 -10.22 14.91
CA ASN A 47 21.26 -10.98 16.02
C ASN A 47 21.31 -10.30 17.40
N ALA A 48 21.51 -8.98 17.45
CA ALA A 48 21.46 -8.22 18.69
C ALA A 48 20.05 -7.67 18.96
N ASP A 49 19.70 -7.60 20.24
CA ASP A 49 18.51 -6.89 20.70
C ASP A 49 18.56 -5.41 20.30
N LEU A 50 17.39 -4.78 20.21
CA LEU A 50 17.29 -3.34 20.03
C LEU A 50 17.69 -2.66 21.33
N LYS A 51 18.64 -1.72 21.27
CA LYS A 51 19.18 -1.04 22.45
C LYS A 51 19.02 0.46 22.37
N ALA A 52 18.78 1.08 23.52
CA ALA A 52 18.75 2.52 23.68
C ALA A 52 20.10 3.12 23.29
N GLY A 53 20.07 4.31 22.69
CA GLY A 53 21.25 5.00 22.16
C GLY A 53 21.86 4.37 20.90
N GLN A 54 21.39 3.20 20.46
CA GLN A 54 21.87 2.52 19.25
C GLN A 54 20.87 2.64 18.10
N PRO A 55 21.32 2.94 16.88
CA PRO A 55 20.45 2.94 15.71
C PRO A 55 20.03 1.51 15.35
N PHE A 56 18.76 1.35 15.01
CA PHE A 56 18.22 0.12 14.42
C PHE A 56 17.42 0.43 13.16
N VAL A 57 17.37 -0.55 12.25
CA VAL A 57 16.63 -0.43 10.99
C VAL A 57 15.30 -1.13 11.13
N VAL A 58 14.22 -0.43 10.81
CA VAL A 58 12.89 -0.98 10.66
C VAL A 58 12.57 -1.11 9.18
N SER A 59 12.00 -2.24 8.79
CA SER A 59 11.67 -2.55 7.40
C SER A 59 10.24 -3.07 7.30
N ALA A 60 9.47 -2.54 6.36
CA ALA A 60 8.20 -3.10 5.92
C ALA A 60 8.48 -4.17 4.85
N ILE A 61 8.11 -5.41 5.15
CA ILE A 61 8.39 -6.56 4.29
C ILE A 61 7.19 -6.83 3.41
N GLU A 62 7.38 -6.55 2.13
CA GLU A 62 6.42 -6.83 1.08
C GLU A 62 6.67 -8.24 0.54
N ALA A 63 5.65 -9.10 0.56
CA ALA A 63 5.72 -10.42 -0.05
C ALA A 63 5.35 -10.40 -1.53
N LYS A 64 4.56 -9.42 -1.96
CA LYS A 64 4.14 -9.28 -3.34
C LYS A 64 3.84 -7.83 -3.69
N GLN A 65 4.36 -7.44 -4.84
CA GLN A 65 4.16 -6.11 -5.39
C GLN A 65 2.72 -5.86 -5.82
N GLY A 66 2.26 -4.63 -5.53
CA GLY A 66 1.04 -4.12 -6.11
C GLY A 66 1.20 -3.88 -7.61
N LYS A 67 0.09 -3.85 -8.35
CA LYS A 67 0.08 -3.61 -9.81
C LYS A 67 -0.47 -2.23 -10.13
N HIS A 68 0.01 -1.64 -11.23
CA HIS A 68 -0.41 -0.34 -11.76
C HIS A 68 -0.33 0.80 -10.75
N LEU A 69 0.76 0.81 -10.00
CA LEU A 69 1.15 1.87 -9.08
C LEU A 69 2.44 2.49 -9.61
N TYR A 70 2.61 3.80 -9.47
CA TYR A 70 3.76 4.51 -10.06
C TYR A 70 4.70 5.14 -9.04
N GLN A 71 4.17 5.87 -8.07
CA GLN A 71 4.98 6.56 -7.06
C GLN A 71 4.48 6.17 -5.67
N VAL A 72 5.40 6.04 -4.73
CA VAL A 72 5.08 5.77 -3.32
C VAL A 72 5.67 6.86 -2.44
N HIS A 73 4.87 7.30 -1.48
CA HIS A 73 5.26 8.21 -0.41
C HIS A 73 5.17 7.51 0.94
N TYR A 74 6.28 7.49 1.67
CA TYR A 74 6.37 6.93 3.00
C TYR A 74 6.41 8.03 4.04
N TYR A 75 5.59 7.85 5.08
CA TYR A 75 5.63 8.65 6.30
C TYR A 75 5.78 7.71 7.49
N TRP A 76 6.75 8.00 8.36
CA TRP A 76 7.07 7.19 9.52
C TRP A 76 6.85 7.98 10.81
N THR A 77 6.32 7.32 11.83
CA THR A 77 6.21 7.88 13.18
C THR A 77 6.65 6.89 14.24
N VAL A 78 7.21 7.45 15.32
CA VAL A 78 7.59 6.73 16.53
C VAL A 78 6.82 7.32 17.70
N ALA A 79 6.23 6.46 18.54
CA ALA A 79 5.53 6.86 19.75
C ALA A 79 5.98 5.99 20.94
N PRO A 80 6.36 6.59 22.08
CA PRO A 80 6.51 8.04 22.32
C PRO A 80 7.58 8.67 21.41
N ALA A 81 7.36 9.93 21.02
CA ALA A 81 8.23 10.63 20.08
C ALA A 81 9.46 11.26 20.76
N ASP A 82 9.38 11.46 22.08
CA ASP A 82 10.40 12.11 22.88
C ASP A 82 11.74 11.38 22.73
N ASN A 83 12.80 12.15 22.49
CA ASN A 83 14.16 11.64 22.38
C ASN A 83 14.35 10.53 21.32
N SER A 84 13.57 10.58 20.23
CA SER A 84 13.77 9.72 19.07
C SER A 84 14.31 10.51 17.87
N SER A 85 15.16 9.87 17.07
CA SER A 85 15.61 10.39 15.77
C SER A 85 15.36 9.35 14.68
N GLN A 86 15.07 9.84 13.48
CA GLN A 86 14.68 9.01 12.34
C GLN A 86 15.43 9.43 11.08
N ARG A 87 15.67 8.47 10.18
CA ARG A 87 16.26 8.71 8.86
C ARG A 87 15.65 7.74 7.85
N TYR A 88 14.57 8.17 7.21
CA TYR A 88 13.87 7.45 6.16
C TYR A 88 13.88 8.19 4.84
N ILE A 89 13.62 7.46 3.75
CA ILE A 89 13.35 8.05 2.44
C ILE A 89 11.84 8.23 2.29
N SER A 90 11.42 9.46 2.04
CA SER A 90 10.02 9.86 2.05
C SER A 90 9.26 9.54 0.76
N SER A 91 9.93 9.40 -0.38
CA SER A 91 9.27 9.04 -1.64
C SER A 91 10.21 8.34 -2.62
N ARG A 92 9.64 7.49 -3.48
CA ARG A 92 10.35 6.80 -4.57
C ARG A 92 9.40 6.45 -5.72
N VAL A 93 9.97 6.21 -6.90
CA VAL A 93 9.28 5.48 -7.96
C VAL A 93 9.04 4.05 -7.49
N TYR A 94 7.84 3.55 -7.74
CA TYR A 94 7.41 2.20 -7.37
C TYR A 94 7.52 1.30 -8.61
N ASP A 95 8.67 0.64 -8.73
CA ASP A 95 8.98 -0.31 -9.79
C ASP A 95 9.41 -1.67 -9.19
N GLU A 96 9.72 -2.67 -10.01
CA GLU A 96 10.17 -3.99 -9.53
C GLU A 96 11.46 -3.96 -8.69
N LYS A 97 12.20 -2.83 -8.73
CA LYS A 97 13.42 -2.61 -7.95
C LYS A 97 13.16 -1.79 -6.69
N ALA A 98 11.92 -1.44 -6.40
CA ALA A 98 11.54 -0.76 -5.16
C ALA A 98 11.89 -1.67 -3.97
N LYS A 99 13.06 -1.39 -3.36
CA LYS A 99 13.49 -2.04 -2.13
C LYS A 99 12.44 -1.84 -1.04
N GLU A 100 12.41 -2.76 -0.08
CA GLU A 100 11.62 -2.68 1.16
C GLU A 100 11.66 -1.25 1.75
N ALA A 101 10.50 -0.76 2.20
CA ALA A 101 10.42 0.54 2.84
C ALA A 101 11.14 0.49 4.19
N THR A 102 12.16 1.32 4.38
CA THR A 102 12.98 1.32 5.60
C THR A 102 13.08 2.68 6.26
N ASP A 103 13.18 2.66 7.59
CA ASP A 103 13.60 3.78 8.43
C ASP A 103 14.73 3.35 9.36
N THR A 104 15.68 4.24 9.64
CA THR A 104 16.69 4.05 10.68
C THR A 104 16.30 4.90 11.88
N ILE A 105 16.06 4.25 13.02
CA ILE A 105 15.53 4.88 14.21
C ILE A 105 16.54 4.75 15.34
N THR A 106 16.74 5.83 16.11
CA THR A 106 17.47 5.79 17.39
C THR A 106 16.55 6.35 18.46
N VAL A 107 16.43 5.66 19.59
CA VAL A 107 15.71 6.13 20.78
C VAL A 107 16.68 6.19 21.95
N GLN A 108 16.58 7.19 22.82
CA GLN A 108 17.55 7.36 23.91
C GLN A 108 17.23 6.54 25.17
N GLU A 109 16.01 6.04 25.29
CA GLU A 109 15.53 5.35 26.49
C GLU A 109 15.01 3.95 26.13
N SER A 110 15.08 3.03 27.09
CA SER A 110 14.48 1.71 26.94
C SER A 110 12.96 1.79 27.12
N GLY A 111 12.24 0.85 26.50
CA GLY A 111 10.79 0.84 26.57
C GLY A 111 10.11 0.24 25.35
N ASN A 112 8.81 0.47 25.25
CA ASN A 112 8.00 -0.01 24.15
C ASN A 112 7.69 1.14 23.20
N TYR A 113 8.15 1.03 21.96
CA TYR A 113 7.98 2.03 20.92
C TYR A 113 7.04 1.52 19.84
N ARG A 114 5.93 2.22 19.66
CA ARG A 114 5.01 1.99 18.53
C ARG A 114 5.56 2.71 17.31
N ILE A 115 5.82 1.95 16.27
CA ILE A 115 6.30 2.46 14.99
C ILE A 115 5.17 2.30 13.99
N THR A 116 4.85 3.39 13.28
CA THR A 116 3.83 3.40 12.24
C THR A 116 4.44 3.85 10.93
N MET A 117 4.17 3.13 9.84
CA MET A 117 4.45 3.58 8.48
C MET A 117 3.11 3.77 7.77
N ILE A 118 3.00 4.89 7.07
CA ILE A 118 1.94 5.15 6.11
C ILE A 118 2.60 5.19 4.73
N ALA A 119 2.25 4.24 3.86
CA ALA A 119 2.64 4.22 2.46
C ALA A 119 1.46 4.67 1.60
N THR A 120 1.63 5.75 0.86
CA THR A 120 0.64 6.27 -0.10
C THR A 120 1.15 6.04 -1.51
N TYR A 121 0.42 5.24 -2.28
CA TYR A 121 0.73 4.88 -3.65
C TYR A 121 -0.15 5.65 -4.62
N ASP A 122 0.48 6.12 -5.69
CA ASP A 122 -0.18 6.79 -6.81
C ASP A 122 -0.62 5.73 -7.81
N VAL A 123 -1.93 5.71 -8.10
CA VAL A 123 -2.54 4.76 -9.02
C VAL A 123 -2.31 5.23 -10.45
N ALA A 124 -1.69 4.36 -11.27
CA ALA A 124 -1.45 4.58 -12.69
C ALA A 124 -2.40 3.77 -13.60
N GLY A 125 -3.24 2.91 -13.01
CA GLY A 125 -4.25 2.12 -13.73
C GLY A 125 -5.68 2.47 -13.31
N ILE A 126 -6.57 1.49 -13.41
CA ILE A 126 -7.96 1.61 -12.97
C ILE A 126 -8.02 1.31 -11.47
N GLY A 127 -8.43 2.29 -10.67
CA GLY A 127 -8.66 2.09 -9.23
C GLY A 127 -9.69 0.97 -8.96
N ASN A 128 -9.30 0.01 -8.14
CA ASN A 128 -10.14 -1.08 -7.64
C ASN A 128 -10.86 -0.63 -6.37
N GLY A 129 -12.17 -0.81 -6.34
CA GLY A 129 -12.99 -0.58 -5.14
C GLY A 129 -12.85 -1.68 -4.08
N GLN A 130 -12.20 -2.81 -4.40
CA GLN A 130 -11.96 -3.89 -3.46
C GLN A 130 -10.79 -3.52 -2.54
N ILE A 131 -11.14 -3.06 -1.34
CA ILE A 131 -10.18 -2.70 -0.29
C ILE A 131 -9.89 -3.96 0.55
N PRO A 132 -8.62 -4.36 0.72
CA PRO A 132 -8.29 -5.48 1.60
C PRO A 132 -8.72 -5.21 3.05
N ILE A 133 -9.06 -6.28 3.77
CA ILE A 133 -9.51 -6.19 5.16
C ILE A 133 -8.32 -5.89 6.07
N ALA A 134 -8.50 -4.91 6.96
CA ALA A 134 -7.55 -4.61 8.03
C ALA A 134 -7.41 -5.80 8.98
N ARG A 135 -6.17 -6.13 9.36
CA ARG A 135 -5.90 -7.33 10.16
C ARG A 135 -4.57 -7.25 10.90
N ARG A 136 -4.40 -8.15 11.88
CA ARG A 136 -3.10 -8.51 12.43
C ARG A 136 -2.35 -9.37 11.41
N LEU A 137 -1.10 -9.02 11.13
CA LEU A 137 -0.20 -9.82 10.29
C LEU A 137 0.35 -11.02 11.07
N PRO A 138 0.61 -12.15 10.39
CA PRO A 138 1.11 -13.36 11.03
C PRO A 138 2.49 -13.15 11.66
N ASN A 139 2.94 -14.10 12.50
CA ASN A 139 4.29 -14.10 13.09
C ASN A 139 4.66 -12.79 13.82
N ASN A 140 3.69 -12.18 14.49
CA ASN A 140 3.84 -10.88 15.15
C ASN A 140 4.30 -9.78 14.16
N GLY A 141 3.85 -9.81 12.90
CA GLY A 141 4.22 -8.85 11.86
C GLY A 141 3.67 -7.44 12.06
N GLY A 142 2.83 -7.21 13.07
CA GLY A 142 2.16 -5.93 13.32
C GLY A 142 0.74 -5.89 12.76
N ASP A 143 0.09 -4.75 12.86
CA ASP A 143 -1.26 -4.49 12.33
C ASP A 143 -1.15 -3.80 10.96
N ILE A 144 -2.06 -4.15 10.04
CA ILE A 144 -2.18 -3.52 8.73
C ILE A 144 -3.61 -3.01 8.49
N SER A 145 -3.74 -1.85 7.85
CA SER A 145 -5.01 -1.31 7.37
C SER A 145 -4.84 -0.61 6.03
N TYR A 146 -5.96 -0.41 5.34
CA TYR A 146 -5.99 0.04 3.95
C TYR A 146 -7.03 1.14 3.75
N LYS A 147 -6.74 2.09 2.88
CA LYS A 147 -7.73 3.04 2.32
C LYS A 147 -7.50 3.13 0.82
N ALA A 148 -8.57 3.23 0.04
CA ALA A 148 -8.48 3.38 -1.41
C ALA A 148 -9.28 4.59 -1.89
N SER A 149 -8.84 5.13 -3.01
CA SER A 149 -9.55 6.06 -3.88
C SER A 149 -9.13 5.75 -5.32
N THR A 150 -9.77 6.39 -6.30
CA THR A 150 -9.42 6.21 -7.72
C THR A 150 -7.96 6.54 -8.03
N LEU A 151 -7.36 7.49 -7.31
CA LEU A 151 -6.02 8.01 -7.60
C LEU A 151 -4.96 7.57 -6.59
N LYS A 152 -5.36 7.15 -5.39
CA LYS A 152 -4.45 6.86 -4.28
C LYS A 152 -4.86 5.62 -3.52
N TYR A 153 -3.88 4.77 -3.24
CA TYR A 153 -3.98 3.66 -2.29
C TYR A 153 -3.12 3.96 -1.07
N VAL A 154 -3.65 3.76 0.13
CA VAL A 154 -2.93 4.00 1.38
C VAL A 154 -2.86 2.69 2.16
N VAL A 155 -1.65 2.32 2.57
CA VAL A 155 -1.39 1.21 3.48
C VAL A 155 -0.79 1.78 4.75
N THR A 156 -1.41 1.47 5.89
CA THR A 156 -0.87 1.81 7.20
C THR A 156 -0.44 0.53 7.91
N LEU A 157 0.83 0.44 8.25
CA LEU A 157 1.41 -0.60 9.08
C LEU A 157 1.76 -0.04 10.45
N THR A 158 1.51 -0.81 11.51
CA THR A 158 1.87 -0.44 12.89
C THR A 158 2.42 -1.64 13.65
N LYS A 159 3.52 -1.48 14.40
CA LYS A 159 4.02 -2.51 15.32
C LYS A 159 4.67 -1.89 16.54
N VAL A 160 4.58 -2.57 17.68
CA VAL A 160 5.30 -2.21 18.90
C VAL A 160 6.59 -3.02 18.96
N PHE A 161 7.71 -2.33 19.16
CA PHE A 161 9.02 -2.91 19.38
C PHE A 161 9.48 -2.60 20.79
N ARG A 162 10.14 -3.58 21.43
CA ARG A 162 10.77 -3.41 22.72
C ARG A 162 12.23 -3.04 22.51
N VAL A 163 12.65 -1.95 23.14
CA VAL A 163 14.03 -1.49 23.20
C VAL A 163 14.53 -1.70 24.62
N LEU A 164 15.73 -2.25 24.74
CA LEU A 164 16.41 -2.56 26.00
C LEU A 164 17.48 -1.51 26.30
N ASP A 165 18.05 -1.57 27.50
CA ASP A 165 19.21 -0.75 27.89
C ASP A 165 20.51 -1.21 27.20
#